data_AF-J7QH10-F1
#
_entry.id   AF-J7QH10-F1
#
_cell.length_a   1.000
_cell.length_b   1.000
_cell.length_c   1.000
_cell.angle_alpha   90.00
_cell.angle_beta   90.00
_cell.angle_gamma   90.00
#
_symmetry.space_group_name_H-M   'P 1'
#
loop_
_entity.id
_entity.type
_entity.pdbx_description
1 polymer ?
#
loop_
_entity_poly.entity_id
_entity_poly.type
_entity_poly.pdbx_seq_one_letter_code
_entity_poly.pdbx_strand_id
1 'polypeptide(L)'
;MDPATLKETLIGILTQIQVDSGLECPPLTGSTKPVEHIPKFDSKVWPVATTILATEIGAVIPNDVNIFVDETTKLPRSIDETASFVCELLKHQSEKEAAAA
;
A
#
# COMPACT_ATOMS: atom_id res chain seq x y z
N MET A 1 7.38 8.80 -8.59
CA MET A 1 6.55 9.28 -7.47
C MET A 1 7.39 9.31 -6.20
N ASP A 2 7.17 10.28 -5.32
CA ASP A 2 7.91 10.41 -4.04
C ASP A 2 7.24 9.59 -2.92
N PRO A 3 8.01 8.90 -2.04
CA PRO A 3 7.45 8.11 -0.94
C PRO A 3 6.58 8.91 0.03
N ALA A 4 6.85 10.20 0.26
CA ALA A 4 6.06 11.00 1.19
C ALA A 4 4.66 11.27 0.63
N THR A 5 4.54 11.56 -0.67
CA THR A 5 3.24 11.69 -1.34
C THR A 5 2.48 10.37 -1.29
N LEU A 6 3.16 9.25 -1.58
CA LEU A 6 2.53 7.93 -1.58
C LEU A 6 2.05 7.51 -0.17
N LYS A 7 2.80 7.88 0.87
CA LYS A 7 2.39 7.71 2.28
C LYS A 7 1.08 8.45 2.57
N GLU A 8 0.94 9.69 2.15
CA GLU A 8 -0.29 10.47 2.34
C GLU A 8 -1.48 9.84 1.59
N THR A 9 -1.25 9.41 0.34
CA THR A 9 -2.25 8.67 -0.45
C THR A 9 -2.66 7.38 0.25
N LEU A 10 -1.70 6.58 0.76
CA LEU A 10 -1.96 5.35 1.51
C LEU A 10 -2.80 5.62 2.76
N ILE A 11 -2.46 6.63 3.55
CA ILE A 11 -3.23 7.01 4.74
C ILE A 11 -4.67 7.37 4.35
N GLY A 12 -4.86 8.16 3.28
CA GLY A 12 -6.17 8.54 2.77
C GLY A 12 -7.00 7.32 2.36
N ILE A 13 -6.42 6.41 1.59
CA ILE A 13 -7.09 5.17 1.12
C ILE A 13 -7.48 4.28 2.30
N LEU A 14 -6.54 4.02 3.21
CA LEU A 14 -6.78 3.17 4.38
C LEU A 14 -7.90 3.76 5.25
N THR A 15 -7.92 5.08 5.41
CA THR A 15 -8.99 5.79 6.13
C THR A 15 -10.33 5.65 5.41
N GLN A 16 -10.35 5.88 4.10
CA GLN A 16 -11.57 5.78 3.29
C GLN A 16 -12.17 4.37 3.36
N ILE A 17 -11.35 3.32 3.25
CA ILE A 17 -11.80 1.93 3.35
C ILE A 17 -12.47 1.65 4.70
N GLN A 18 -11.91 2.16 5.80
CA GLN A 18 -12.51 1.98 7.13
C GLN A 18 -13.85 2.70 7.25
N VAL A 19 -13.94 3.94 6.73
CA VAL A 19 -15.18 4.72 6.68
C VAL A 19 -16.25 3.98 5.88
N ASP A 20 -15.91 3.48 4.68
CA ASP A 20 -16.82 2.72 3.82
C ASP A 20 -17.26 1.39 4.45
N SER A 21 -16.40 0.82 5.29
CA SER A 21 -16.69 -0.41 6.05
C SER A 21 -17.48 -0.16 7.34
N GLY A 22 -17.74 1.11 7.69
CA GLY A 22 -18.38 1.50 8.94
C GLY A 22 -17.55 1.16 10.18
N LEU A 23 -16.22 1.13 10.05
CA LEU A 23 -15.26 0.81 11.10
C LEU A 23 -14.57 2.08 11.61
N GLU A 24 -14.21 2.09 12.89
CA GLU A 24 -13.42 3.17 13.46
C GLU A 24 -11.99 3.11 12.92
N CYS A 25 -11.54 4.18 12.26
CA CYS A 25 -10.17 4.28 11.78
C CYS A 25 -9.29 4.91 12.87
N PRO A 26 -8.28 4.19 13.40
CA PRO A 26 -7.33 4.80 14.32
C PRO A 26 -6.47 5.85 13.59
N PRO A 27 -5.81 6.76 14.33
CA PRO A 27 -4.86 7.70 13.75
C PRO A 27 -3.72 6.94 13.04
N LEU A 28 -3.63 7.12 11.71
CA LEU A 28 -2.60 6.50 10.89
C LEU A 28 -1.39 7.43 10.75
N THR A 29 -0.21 6.89 10.96
CA THR A 29 1.09 7.57 10.82
C THR A 29 2.02 6.72 9.97
N GLY A 30 3.15 7.28 9.55
CA GLY A 30 4.15 6.54 8.76
C GLY A 30 4.63 5.25 9.43
N SER A 31 4.80 5.28 10.76
CA SER A 31 5.21 4.11 11.56
C SER A 31 4.09 3.09 11.80
N THR A 32 2.84 3.42 11.48
CA THR A 32 1.70 2.53 11.70
C THR A 32 1.81 1.32 10.79
N LYS A 33 1.60 0.12 11.33
CA LYS A 33 1.52 -1.13 10.57
C LYS A 33 0.05 -1.48 10.30
N PRO A 34 -0.44 -1.38 9.06
CA PRO A 34 -1.86 -1.57 8.73
C PRO A 34 -2.42 -2.91 9.23
N VAL A 35 -1.69 -4.00 9.03
CA VAL A 35 -2.12 -5.35 9.41
C VAL A 35 -2.34 -5.52 10.92
N GLU A 36 -1.59 -4.76 11.74
CA GLU A 36 -1.67 -4.87 13.21
C GLU A 36 -2.65 -3.87 13.81
N HIS A 37 -2.77 -2.68 13.22
CA HIS A 37 -3.48 -1.55 13.82
C HIS A 37 -4.84 -1.26 13.19
N ILE A 38 -5.04 -1.61 11.92
CA ILE A 38 -6.30 -1.33 11.23
C ILE A 38 -7.29 -2.48 11.46
N PRO A 39 -8.49 -2.20 11.99
CA PRO A 39 -9.49 -3.22 12.21
C PRO A 39 -9.85 -3.99 10.94
N LYS A 40 -9.91 -5.32 11.07
CA LYS A 40 -10.23 -6.25 9.97
C LYS A 40 -9.35 -6.11 8.73
N PHE A 41 -8.12 -5.58 8.87
CA PHE A 41 -7.18 -5.50 7.77
C PHE A 41 -6.60 -6.89 7.47
N ASP A 42 -7.36 -7.66 6.69
CA ASP A 42 -7.09 -9.06 6.38
C ASP A 42 -6.84 -9.29 4.88
N SER A 43 -6.84 -10.57 4.46
CA SER A 43 -6.59 -11.00 3.09
C SER A 43 -7.58 -10.49 2.05
N LYS A 44 -8.71 -9.88 2.46
CA LYS A 44 -9.71 -9.29 1.57
C LYS A 44 -9.59 -7.77 1.50
N VAL A 45 -9.08 -7.15 2.57
CA VAL A 45 -8.97 -5.69 2.65
C VAL A 45 -7.68 -5.19 1.99
N TRP A 46 -6.55 -5.87 2.20
CA TRP A 46 -5.29 -5.43 1.61
C TRP A 46 -5.30 -5.41 0.07
N PRO A 47 -5.89 -6.38 -0.67
CA PRO A 47 -5.92 -6.32 -2.13
C PRO A 47 -6.78 -5.15 -2.64
N VAL A 48 -7.85 -4.82 -1.90
CA VAL A 48 -8.69 -3.65 -2.21
C VAL A 48 -7.88 -2.36 -2.04
N ALA A 49 -7.15 -2.22 -0.93
CA ALA A 49 -6.28 -1.07 -0.71
C ALA A 49 -5.20 -0.94 -1.80
N THR A 50 -4.57 -2.05 -2.18
CA THR A 50 -3.61 -2.10 -3.29
C THR A 50 -4.24 -1.68 -4.62
N THR A 51 -5.45 -2.15 -4.92
CA THR A 51 -6.16 -1.83 -6.17
C THR A 51 -6.52 -0.35 -6.24
N ILE A 52 -7.03 0.22 -5.14
CA ILE A 52 -7.35 1.65 -5.07
C ILE A 52 -6.06 2.46 -5.22
N LEU A 53 -4.97 2.07 -4.54
CA LEU A 53 -3.68 2.75 -4.65
C LEU A 53 -3.18 2.76 -6.10
N ALA A 54 -3.15 1.60 -6.75
CA ALA A 54 -2.74 1.44 -8.14
C ALA A 54 -3.52 2.39 -9.07
N THR A 55 -4.84 2.49 -8.85
CA THR A 55 -5.72 3.38 -9.60
C THR A 55 -5.40 4.85 -9.35
N GLU A 56 -5.23 5.26 -8.08
CA GLU A 56 -4.94 6.64 -7.68
C GLU A 56 -3.60 7.14 -8.25
N ILE A 57 -2.58 6.28 -8.30
CA ILE A 57 -1.26 6.64 -8.81
C ILE A 57 -1.09 6.38 -10.31
N GLY A 58 -2.12 5.84 -10.97
CA GLY A 58 -2.10 5.50 -12.40
C GLY A 58 -1.04 4.45 -12.75
N ALA A 59 -0.80 3.47 -11.87
CA ALA A 59 0.22 2.45 -12.07
C ALA A 59 -0.33 1.03 -11.90
N VAL A 60 0.44 0.03 -12.32
CA VAL A 60 0.07 -1.39 -12.21
C VAL A 60 0.80 -2.02 -11.04
N ILE A 61 0.11 -2.24 -9.92
CA ILE A 61 0.65 -3.01 -8.80
C ILE A 61 0.18 -4.47 -8.94
N PRO A 62 1.08 -5.47 -8.91
CA PRO A 62 0.68 -6.87 -8.99
C PRO A 62 -0.24 -7.25 -7.81
N ASN A 63 -1.42 -7.79 -8.12
CA ASN A 63 -2.42 -8.18 -7.11
C ASN A 63 -2.01 -9.44 -6.33
N ASP A 64 -1.01 -10.17 -6.80
CA ASP A 64 -0.39 -11.31 -6.13
C ASP A 64 0.66 -10.89 -5.09
N VAL A 65 1.04 -9.60 -5.05
CA VAL A 65 2.02 -9.08 -4.09
C VAL A 65 1.32 -8.35 -2.96
N ASN A 66 1.46 -8.87 -1.74
CA ASN A 66 1.02 -8.15 -0.55
C ASN A 66 2.03 -7.05 -0.19
N ILE A 67 1.78 -5.83 -0.64
CA ILE A 67 2.68 -4.69 -0.40
C ILE A 67 2.82 -4.32 1.09
N PHE A 68 1.87 -4.74 1.93
CA PHE A 68 1.81 -4.43 3.37
C PHE A 68 2.50 -5.47 4.26
N VAL A 69 2.97 -6.58 3.69
CA VAL A 69 3.69 -7.63 4.41
C VAL A 69 4.95 -7.97 3.64
N ASP A 70 6.07 -8.03 4.34
CA ASP A 70 7.31 -8.48 3.73
C ASP A 70 7.26 -9.99 3.47
N GLU A 71 7.37 -10.40 2.21
CA GLU A 71 7.23 -11.82 1.87
C GLU A 71 8.38 -12.70 2.36
N THR A 72 9.56 -12.11 2.62
CA THR A 72 10.75 -12.83 3.06
C THR A 72 10.70 -13.10 4.56
N THR A 73 10.41 -12.05 5.33
CA THR A 73 10.38 -12.10 6.79
C THR A 73 9.00 -12.44 7.35
N LYS A 74 7.94 -12.35 6.52
CA LYS A 74 6.53 -12.47 6.91
C LYS A 74 6.09 -11.43 7.96
N LEU A 75 6.84 -10.33 8.08
CA LEU A 75 6.53 -9.26 9.02
C LEU A 75 5.67 -8.17 8.38
N PRO A 76 4.71 -7.57 9.11
CA PRO A 76 3.96 -6.43 8.65
C PRO A 76 4.88 -5.22 8.40
N ARG A 77 4.70 -4.57 7.25
CA ARG A 77 5.35 -3.32 6.92
C ARG A 77 4.58 -2.15 7.52
N SER A 78 5.32 -1.12 7.93
CA SER A 78 4.74 0.18 8.24
C SER A 78 4.24 0.87 6.96
N ILE A 79 3.46 1.94 7.10
CA ILE A 79 3.02 2.74 5.96
C ILE A 79 4.24 3.36 5.24
N ASP A 80 5.25 3.83 5.98
CA ASP A 80 6.49 4.38 5.40
C ASP A 80 7.27 3.31 4.60
N GLU A 81 7.36 2.10 5.15
CA GLU A 81 8.01 0.96 4.48
C GLU A 81 7.22 0.52 3.24
N THR A 82 5.89 0.49 3.34
CA THR A 82 4.99 0.17 2.22
C THR A 82 5.14 1.20 1.11
N ALA A 83 5.13 2.49 1.45
CA ALA A 83 5.32 3.57 0.49
C ALA A 83 6.67 3.47 -0.22
N SER A 84 7.74 3.25 0.56
CA SER A 84 9.08 3.08 0.00
C SER A 84 9.16 1.88 -0.93
N PHE A 85 8.59 0.74 -0.52
CA PHE A 85 8.55 -0.48 -1.32
C PHE A 85 7.81 -0.29 -2.65
N VAL A 86 6.64 0.33 -2.63
CA VAL A 86 5.87 0.60 -3.85
C VAL A 86 6.61 1.58 -4.75
N CYS A 87 7.24 2.63 -4.21
CA CYS A 87 8.08 3.53 -5.00
C CYS A 87 9.21 2.78 -5.73
N GLU A 88 9.90 1.86 -5.06
CA GLU A 88 10.93 1.02 -5.68
C GLU A 88 10.34 0.05 -6.72
N LEU A 89 9.19 -0.56 -6.43
CA LEU A 89 8.48 -1.42 -7.37
C LEU A 89 8.16 -0.69 -8.68
N LEU A 90 7.67 0.55 -8.59
CA LEU A 90 7.34 1.39 -9.73
C LEU A 90 8.56 1.79 -10.55
N LYS A 91 9.69 2.08 -9.89
CA LYS A 91 10.96 2.36 -10.57
C LYS A 91 11.42 1.16 -11.39
N HIS A 92 11.42 -0.04 -10.78
CA HIS A 92 11.81 -1.27 -11.47
C HIS A 92 10.89 -1.62 -12.64
N GLN A 93 9.58 -1.34 -12.52
CA GLN A 93 8.65 -1.53 -13.64
C GLN A 93 8.93 -0.57 -14.79
N SER A 94 9.20 0.71 -14.49
CA SER A 94 9.54 1.72 -15.51
C SER A 94 10.81 1.34 -16.29
N GLU A 95 11.82 0.78 -15.60
CA GLU A 95 13.06 0.30 -16.23
C GLU A 95 12.81 -0.93 -17.11
N LYS A 96 11.94 -1.85 -16.67
CA LYS A 96 11.60 -3.06 -17.41
C LYS A 96 10.79 -2.77 -18.67
N GLU A 97 9.91 -1.77 -18.62
CA GLU A 97 9.14 -1.31 -19.78
C GLU A 97 10.03 -0.58 -20.80
N ALA A 98 10.99 0.23 -20.33
CA ALA A 98 11.97 0.90 -21.19
C ALA A 98 12.96 -0.06 -21.88
N ALA A 99 13.30 -1.19 -21.25
CA ALA A 99 14.18 -2.19 -21.84
C ALA A 99 13.47 -3.15 -22.83
N ALA A 100 12.13 -3.14 -22.85
CA ALA A 100 11.32 -3.97 -23.74
C ALA A 100 10.81 -3.21 -24.99
N ALA A 101 11.11 -1.91 -25.09
CA ALA A 101 10.79 -1.03 -26.23
C ALA A 101 12.00 -0.86 -27.16
#